data_AF-A0A7R6Z286-F1
#
_entry.id   AF-A0A7R6Z286-F1
#
_cell.length_a   1.000
_cell.length_b   1.000
_cell.length_c   1.000
_cell.angle_alpha   90.00
_cell.angle_beta   90.00
_cell.angle_gamma   90.00
#
_symmetry.space_group_name_H-M   'P 1'
#
loop_
_entity.id
_entity.type
_entity.pdbx_description
1 polymer ?
#
loop_
_entity_poly.entity_id
_entity_poly.type
_entity_poly.pdbx_seq_one_letter_code
_entity_poly.pdbx_strand_id
1 'polypeptide(L)' 'MTKAQIVGRAHSALGKSELENAGQLMATAAAPTLADAGVVPGDVDAIFVYVSLLERAK' A
#
# COMPACT_ATOMS: atom_id res chain seq x y z
N MET A 1 19.59 -2.47 -13.94
CA MET A 1 19.92 -2.36 -12.50
C MET A 1 19.77 -3.73 -11.87
N THR A 2 20.77 -4.26 -11.16
CA THR A 2 20.73 -5.64 -10.60
C THR A 2 20.49 -5.69 -9.09
N LYS A 3 20.44 -4.53 -8.42
CA LYS A 3 20.24 -4.42 -6.98
C LYS A 3 18.86 -3.84 -6.69
N ALA A 4 18.12 -4.46 -5.78
CA ALA A 4 16.83 -3.97 -5.33
C ALA A 4 16.95 -2.59 -4.66
N GLN A 5 16.00 -1.70 -4.93
CA GLN A 5 15.95 -0.35 -4.41
C GLN A 5 14.50 0.02 -4.03
N ILE A 6 14.35 0.87 -3.01
CA ILE A 6 13.07 1.48 -2.68
C ILE A 6 13.02 2.82 -3.40
N VAL A 7 12.13 2.94 -4.38
CA VAL A 7 12.03 4.11 -5.25
C VAL A 7 10.83 5.00 -4.96
N GLY A 8 9.85 4.54 -4.17
CA GLY A 8 8.74 5.37 -3.70
C GLY A 8 8.17 4.87 -2.38
N ARG A 9 7.59 5.77 -1.59
CA ARG A 9 6.97 5.44 -0.29
C ARG A 9 5.81 6.38 0.05
N ALA A 10 4.71 5.81 0.54
CA ALA A 10 3.66 6.55 1.21
C ALA A 10 3.00 5.68 2.30
N HIS A 11 2.10 6.28 3.08
CA HIS A 11 1.30 5.59 4.08
C HIS A 11 -0.10 6.19 4.11
N SER A 12 -1.07 5.37 4.51
CA SER A 12 -2.43 5.86 4.78
C SER A 12 -2.45 6.68 6.07
N ALA A 13 -3.56 7.38 6.32
CA ALA A 13 -3.83 7.90 7.65
C ALA A 13 -3.78 6.76 8.69
N LEU A 14 -3.16 7.05 9.83
CA LEU A 14 -3.07 6.12 10.96
C LEU A 14 -4.29 6.29 11.87
N GLY A 15 -4.86 5.17 12.32
CA GLY A 15 -5.98 5.16 13.25
C GLY A 15 -7.26 4.57 12.66
N LYS A 16 -8.42 4.97 13.19
CA LYS A 16 -9.72 4.52 12.69
C LYS A 16 -9.98 5.10 11.31
N SER A 17 -10.58 4.30 10.45
CA SER A 17 -10.94 4.68 9.09
C SER A 17 -12.43 4.41 8.88
N GLU A 18 -13.09 5.31 8.15
CA GLU A 18 -14.46 5.13 7.66
C GLU A 18 -14.51 4.32 6.35
N LEU A 19 -13.34 3.92 5.84
CA LEU A 19 -13.25 3.09 4.65
C LEU A 19 -13.77 1.68 4.94
N GLU A 20 -14.51 1.14 3.99
CA GLU A 20 -15.31 -0.07 4.16
C GLU A 20 -14.44 -1.34 4.25
N ASN A 21 -13.26 -1.32 3.63
CA ASN A 21 -12.37 -2.46 3.58
C ASN A 21 -10.89 -2.08 3.45
N ALA A 22 -10.03 -3.06 3.73
CA ALA A 22 -8.59 -2.90 3.64
C ALA A 22 -8.10 -2.54 2.23
N GLY A 23 -8.79 -2.96 1.17
CA GLY A 23 -8.47 -2.60 -0.21
C GLY A 23 -8.56 -1.10 -0.46
N GLN A 24 -9.66 -0.48 -0.01
CA GLN A 24 -9.84 0.98 -0.06
C GLN A 24 -8.75 1.70 0.75
N LEU A 25 -8.42 1.19 1.95
CA LEU A 25 -7.33 1.76 2.76
C LEU A 25 -5.98 1.67 2.04
N MET A 26 -5.64 0.51 1.47
CA MET A 26 -4.41 0.30 0.72
C MET A 26 -4.32 1.23 -0.50
N ALA A 27 -5.42 1.47 -1.21
CA ALA A 27 -5.46 2.38 -2.35
C ALA A 27 -5.01 3.81 -1.98
N THR A 28 -5.30 4.27 -0.76
CA THR A 28 -4.86 5.59 -0.27
C THR A 28 -3.33 5.72 -0.13
N ALA A 29 -2.60 4.61 0.01
CA ALA A 29 -1.15 4.59 0.07
C ALA A 29 -0.49 4.18 -1.25
N ALA A 30 -1.13 3.28 -2.02
CA ALA A 30 -0.55 2.73 -3.25
C ALA A 30 -0.38 3.79 -4.34
N ALA A 31 -1.43 4.59 -4.63
CA ALA A 31 -1.36 5.59 -5.70
C ALA A 31 -0.30 6.68 -5.42
N PRO A 32 -0.20 7.26 -4.20
CA PRO A 32 0.89 8.19 -3.88
C PRO A 32 2.28 7.56 -3.93
N THR A 33 2.40 6.27 -3.56
CA THR A 33 3.69 5.56 -3.62
C THR A 33 4.19 5.41 -5.06
N LEU A 34 3.29 5.07 -5.99
CA LEU A 34 3.64 4.96 -7.41
C LEU A 34 3.99 6.34 -8.01
N ALA A 35 3.28 7.39 -7.61
CA ALA A 35 3.57 8.76 -8.02
C ALA A 35 4.95 9.24 -7.51
N ASP A 36 5.28 8.97 -6.24
CA ASP A 36 6.60 9.27 -5.65
C ASP A 36 7.73 8.51 -6.37
N ALA A 37 7.46 7.27 -6.79
CA ALA A 37 8.37 6.47 -7.59
C ALA A 37 8.51 6.91 -9.06
N GLY A 38 7.58 7.73 -9.57
CA GLY A 38 7.49 8.03 -11.00
C GLY A 38 7.14 6.81 -11.87
N VAL A 39 6.43 5.84 -11.31
CA VAL A 39 6.08 4.56 -11.96
C VAL A 39 4.59 4.55 -12.30
N VAL A 40 4.23 4.08 -13.50
CA VAL A 40 2.81 3.89 -13.85
C VAL A 40 2.32 2.50 -13.42
N PRO A 41 1.02 2.31 -13.12
CA PRO A 41 0.51 1.02 -12.66
C PRO A 41 0.78 -0.15 -13.61
N GLY A 42 0.88 0.11 -14.91
CA GLY A 42 1.18 -0.92 -15.93
C GLY A 42 2.61 -1.48 -15.87
N ASP A 43 3.53 -0.80 -15.17
CA ASP A 43 4.91 -1.24 -15.00
C ASP A 43 5.12 -2.09 -13.73
N VAL A 44 4.05 -2.36 -12.97
CA VAL A 44 4.10 -3.15 -11.74
C VAL A 44 3.82 -4.62 -12.07
N ASP A 45 4.87 -5.46 -12.01
CA ASP A 45 4.74 -6.90 -12.25
C ASP A 45 3.99 -7.64 -11.13
N ALA A 46 4.17 -7.21 -9.88
CA ALA A 46 3.62 -7.90 -8.72
C ALA A 46 3.40 -6.96 -7.52
N ILE A 47 2.38 -7.26 -6.73
CA ILE A 47 2.06 -6.58 -5.47
C ILE A 47 2.03 -7.62 -4.35
N PHE A 48 2.84 -7.41 -3.31
CA PHE A 48 2.86 -8.26 -2.12
C PHE A 48 2.19 -7.53 -0.95
N VAL A 49 1.13 -8.13 -0.41
CA VAL A 49 0.34 -7.55 0.67
C VAL A 49 0.27 -8.52 1.84
N TYR A 50 0.48 -8.00 3.05
CA TYR A 50 0.21 -8.70 4.29
C TYR A 50 -0.93 -8.02 5.03
N VAL A 51 -1.97 -8.79 5.37
CA VAL A 51 -3.08 -8.34 6.20
C VAL A 51 -3.17 -9.26 7.40
N SER A 52 -3.12 -8.69 8.61
CA SER A 52 -3.44 -9.40 9.84
C SER A 52 -4.79 -8.93 10.36
N LEU A 53 -5.71 -9.88 10.54
CA LEU A 53 -6.94 -9.64 11.28
C LEU A 53 -6.67 -10.01 12.73
N LEU A 54 -6.50 -9.01 13.58
CA LEU A 54 -6.46 -9.24 15.01
C LEU A 54 -7.92 -9.35 15.50
N GLU A 55 -8.45 -10.56 15.57
CA GLU A 55 -9.67 -10.79 16.35
C GLU A 55 -9.35 -10.44 17.81
N ARG A 56 -9.97 -9.38 18.33
CA ARG A 56 -9.92 -9.12 19.76
C ARG A 56 -10.68 -10.25 20.43
N ALA A 57 -9.95 -11.14 21.11
CA ALA A 57 -10.54 -12.07 22.07
C ALA A 57 -11.43 -11.26 23.03
N LYS A 58 -12.71 -11.65 23.10
CA LYS A 58 -13.69 -11.07 24.02
C LYS A 58 -13.28 -11.30 25.47
#